data_AF-A0A3R7L836-F1
#
_entry.id   AF-A0A3R7L836-F1
#
_cell.length_a   1.000
_cell.length_b   1.000
_cell.length_c   1.000
_cell.angle_alpha   90.00
_cell.angle_beta   90.00
_cell.angle_gamma   90.00
#
_symmetry.space_group_name_H-M   'P 1'
#
loop_
_entity.id
_entity.type
_entity.pdbx_description
1 polymer ?
#
loop_
_entity_poly.entity_id
_entity_poly.type
_entity_poly.pdbx_seq_one_letter_code
_entity_poly.pdbx_strand_id
1 'polypeptide(L)'
;MMDRNETPHGHLDSPFTPFRLFEHSGHRIEFIVLKNFSDSTLFAVYMDGKKLGDYQVPAVNDELGVFCDNVGRKLVRDLLL
;
A
#
# COMPACT_ATOMS: atom_id res chain seq x y z
N MET A 1 27.66 -19.47 13.61
CA MET A 1 27.90 -19.04 12.21
C MET A 1 26.55 -18.88 11.54
N MET A 2 26.34 -17.68 10.98
CA MET A 2 25.34 -17.18 10.01
C MET A 2 23.83 -17.38 10.29
N ASP A 3 23.18 -16.22 10.43
CA ASP A 3 21.78 -15.88 10.25
C ASP A 3 21.10 -16.59 9.07
N ARG A 4 19.89 -17.12 9.31
CA ARG A 4 18.83 -17.19 8.30
C ARG A 4 17.51 -16.78 8.93
N ASN A 5 17.31 -15.47 8.95
CA ASN A 5 16.02 -14.84 9.15
C ASN A 5 15.16 -15.15 7.91
N GLU A 6 14.53 -16.34 7.86
CA GLU A 6 13.50 -16.64 6.86
C GLU A 6 12.18 -16.05 7.33
N THR A 7 11.92 -14.80 6.94
CA THR A 7 10.56 -14.33 6.70
C THR A 7 10.42 -14.01 5.22
N PRO A 8 10.19 -14.99 4.32
CA PRO A 8 9.84 -14.67 2.96
C PRO A 8 8.31 -14.67 2.84
N HIS A 9 7.79 -13.45 2.74
CA HIS A 9 6.46 -13.09 2.24
C HIS A 9 5.28 -13.52 3.11
N GLY A 10 4.68 -12.54 3.80
CA GLY A 10 3.38 -12.70 4.44
C GLY A 10 2.38 -13.30 3.46
N HIS A 11 1.74 -14.38 3.89
CA HIS A 11 0.72 -15.09 3.13
C HIS A 11 -0.44 -14.13 2.82
N LEU A 12 -0.75 -13.95 1.52
CA LEU A 12 -1.89 -13.21 1.00
C LEU A 12 -3.20 -14.03 1.13
N ASP A 13 -3.48 -14.56 2.32
CA ASP A 13 -4.68 -15.39 2.57
C ASP A 13 -5.88 -14.59 3.11
N SER A 14 -5.84 -13.26 2.99
CA SER A 14 -7.00 -12.41 3.28
C SER A 14 -7.19 -11.39 2.17
N PRO A 15 -8.39 -11.29 1.56
CA PRO A 15 -8.69 -10.30 0.52
C PRO A 15 -8.63 -8.84 1.04
N PHE A 16 -8.30 -8.63 2.32
CA PHE A 16 -8.27 -7.34 2.98
C PHE A 16 -6.96 -7.03 3.72
N THR A 17 -5.90 -7.84 3.60
CA THR A 17 -4.62 -7.46 4.23
C THR A 17 -4.03 -6.26 3.48
N PRO A 18 -3.91 -5.08 4.12
CA PRO A 18 -3.28 -3.95 3.48
C PRO A 18 -1.80 -4.27 3.24
N PHE A 19 -1.34 -4.07 2.00
CA PHE A 19 0.07 -4.28 1.67
C PHE A 19 0.93 -3.21 2.36
N ARG A 20 0.37 -2.02 2.60
CA ARG A 20 1.02 -0.95 3.33
C ARG A 20 0.03 -0.10 4.11
N LEU A 21 0.47 0.29 5.31
CA LEU A 21 -0.30 1.06 6.26
C LEU A 21 0.45 2.34 6.63
N PHE A 22 -0.25 3.46 6.64
CA PHE A 22 0.25 4.75 7.13
C PHE A 22 -0.67 5.26 8.23
N GLU A 23 -0.09 5.67 9.35
CA GLU A 23 -0.83 6.34 10.43
C GLU A 23 -0.29 7.75 10.57
N HIS A 24 -1.17 8.75 10.47
CA HIS A 24 -0.80 10.16 10.62
C HIS A 24 -1.91 10.95 11.30
N SER A 25 -1.60 11.65 12.38
CA SER A 25 -2.54 12.52 13.12
C SER A 25 -3.85 11.83 13.52
N GLY A 26 -3.80 10.54 13.84
CA GLY A 26 -4.99 9.73 14.20
C GLY A 26 -5.76 9.17 13.00
N HIS A 27 -5.34 9.47 11.77
CA HIS A 27 -5.91 8.89 10.55
C HIS A 27 -5.09 7.70 10.08
N ARG A 28 -5.78 6.64 9.68
CA ARG A 28 -5.21 5.39 9.20
C ARG A 28 -5.46 5.26 7.69
N ILE A 29 -4.40 5.30 6.89
CA ILE A 29 -4.46 5.11 5.43
C ILE A 29 -3.97 3.72 5.07
N GLU A 30 -4.81 2.98 4.37
CA GLU A 30 -4.59 1.58 4.00
C GLU A 30 -4.51 1.48 2.49
N PHE A 31 -3.44 0.86 2.00
CA PHE A 31 -3.34 0.50 0.61
C PHE A 31 -3.54 -1.01 0.46
N ILE A 32 -4.55 -1.42 -0.30
CA ILE A 32 -4.91 -2.82 -0.53
C ILE A 32 -4.68 -3.14 -2.00
N VAL A 33 -3.88 -4.17 -2.29
CA VAL A 33 -3.71 -4.66 -3.66
C VAL A 33 -5.00 -5.34 -4.10
N LEU A 34 -5.64 -4.82 -5.15
CA LEU A 34 -6.83 -5.43 -5.75
C LEU A 34 -6.44 -6.47 -6.79
N LYS A 35 -5.47 -6.13 -7.65
CA LYS A 35 -5.04 -6.98 -8.76
C LYS A 35 -3.63 -6.64 -9.20
N ASN A 36 -2.83 -7.67 -9.45
CA ASN A 36 -1.55 -7.53 -10.14
C ASN A 36 -1.73 -7.88 -11.62
N PHE A 37 -1.28 -6.99 -12.48
CA PHE A 37 -1.06 -7.20 -13.90
C PHE A 37 0.44 -7.40 -14.16
N SER A 38 0.78 -7.85 -15.35
CA SER A 38 2.18 -8.05 -15.78
C SER A 38 2.99 -6.76 -15.84
N ASP A 39 2.33 -5.62 -16.03
CA ASP A 39 2.91 -4.29 -16.26
C ASP A 39 2.45 -3.25 -15.22
N SER A 40 1.49 -3.60 -14.36
CA SER A 40 0.94 -2.68 -13.36
C SER A 40 0.29 -3.40 -12.18
N THR A 41 0.14 -2.70 -11.06
CA THR A 41 -0.64 -3.14 -9.90
C THR A 41 -1.77 -2.16 -9.65
N LEU A 42 -2.98 -2.67 -9.48
CA LEU A 42 -4.15 -1.91 -9.06
C LEU A 42 -4.29 -2.01 -7.54
N PHE A 43 -4.38 -0.84 -6.89
CA PHE A 43 -4.59 -0.69 -5.47
C PHE A 43 -5.91 0.03 -5.20
N ALA A 44 -6.57 -0.31 -4.10
CA ALA A 44 -7.55 0.54 -3.47
C ALA A 44 -6.91 1.25 -2.28
N VAL A 45 -7.20 2.53 -2.12
CA VAL A 45 -6.78 3.32 -0.98
C VAL A 45 -7.97 3.59 -0.09
N TYR A 46 -7.82 3.32 1.20
CA TYR A 46 -8.80 3.59 2.24
C TYR A 46 -8.20 4.55 3.26
N MET A 47 -9.05 5.38 3.87
CA MET A 47 -8.72 6.19 5.04
C MET A 47 -9.79 5.97 6.08
N ASP A 48 -9.39 5.55 7.28
CA ASP A 48 -10.27 5.22 8.40
C ASP A 48 -11.40 4.24 8.01
N GLY A 49 -11.05 3.24 7.18
CA GLY A 49 -12.00 2.26 6.64
C GLY A 49 -12.88 2.76 5.49
N LYS A 50 -12.80 4.04 5.09
CA LYS A 50 -13.52 4.59 3.95
C LYS A 50 -12.67 4.57 2.68
N LYS A 51 -13.19 3.97 1.60
CA LYS A 51 -12.50 3.96 0.30
C LYS A 51 -12.38 5.39 -0.26
N LEU A 52 -11.15 5.83 -0.52
CA LEU A 52 -10.83 7.10 -1.16
C LEU A 52 -10.81 6.96 -2.69
N GLY A 53 -10.31 5.84 -3.21
CA GLY A 53 -10.24 5.62 -4.66
C GLY A 53 -9.39 4.41 -5.05
N ASP A 54 -9.38 4.13 -6.36
CA ASP A 54 -8.55 3.09 -6.98
C ASP A 54 -7.39 3.74 -7.74
N TYR A 55 -6.19 3.16 -7.62
CA TYR A 55 -4.95 3.66 -8.21
C TYR A 55 -4.24 2.53 -8.95
N GLN A 56 -3.88 2.76 -10.20
CA GLN A 56 -3.06 1.83 -10.98
C GLN A 56 -1.63 2.37 -11.05
N VAL A 57 -0.67 1.55 -10.64
CA VAL A 57 0.75 1.90 -10.58
C VAL A 57 1.51 0.95 -11.49
N PRO A 58 2.43 1.42 -12.34
CA PRO A 58 3.27 0.53 -13.12
C PRO A 58 4.04 -0.46 -12.22
N ALA A 59 4.19 -1.70 -12.66
CA ALA A 59 4.86 -2.78 -11.94
C ALA A 59 6.40 -2.64 -12.07
N VAL A 60 6.93 -1.47 -11.70
CA VAL A 60 8.37 -1.28 -11.54
C VAL A 60 8.68 -1.73 -10.11
N ASN A 61 9.17 -2.97 -9.98
CA ASN A 61 9.26 -3.69 -8.69
C ASN A 61 9.92 -2.89 -7.54
N ASP A 62 10.81 -1.96 -7.83
CA ASP A 62 11.47 -1.11 -6.81
C ASP A 62 10.75 0.21 -6.50
N GLU A 63 9.83 0.67 -7.35
CA GLU A 63 9.17 1.97 -7.21
C GLU A 63 7.78 1.90 -6.56
N LEU A 64 7.22 0.70 -6.42
CA LEU A 64 5.88 0.49 -5.88
C LEU A 64 5.75 1.02 -4.44
N GLY A 65 6.77 0.75 -3.61
CA GLY A 65 6.86 1.30 -2.25
C GLY A 65 6.99 2.83 -2.25
N VAL A 66 7.88 3.38 -3.08
CA VAL A 66 8.13 4.83 -3.18
C VAL A 66 6.90 5.57 -3.69
N PHE A 67 6.19 5.00 -4.65
CA PHE A 67 4.93 5.54 -5.16
C PHE A 67 3.89 5.62 -4.04
N CYS A 68 3.71 4.54 -3.29
CA CYS A 68 2.72 4.51 -2.22
C CYS A 68 3.10 5.42 -1.05
N ASP A 69 4.39 5.63 -0.78
CA ASP A 69 4.87 6.68 0.12
C ASP A 69 4.50 8.08 -0.39
N ASN A 70 4.75 8.37 -1.67
CA ASN A 70 4.48 9.68 -2.25
C ASN A 70 2.98 9.97 -2.32
N VAL A 71 2.17 9.00 -2.77
CA VAL A 71 0.71 9.10 -2.83
C VAL A 71 0.12 9.16 -1.42
N GLY A 72 0.60 8.31 -0.50
CA GLY A 72 0.18 8.35 0.89
C GLY A 72 0.44 9.72 1.51
N ARG A 73 1.66 10.24 1.39
CA ARG A 73 2.01 11.59 1.88
C ARG A 73 1.20 12.69 1.21
N LYS A 74 0.98 12.60 -0.12
CA LYS A 74 0.16 13.59 -0.83
C LYS A 74 -1.29 13.55 -0.34
N LEU A 75 -1.88 12.38 -0.17
CA LEU A 75 -3.24 12.21 0.35
C LEU A 75 -3.36 12.74 1.77
N VAL A 76 -2.43 12.39 2.67
CA VAL A 76 -2.36 12.95 4.02
C VAL A 76 -2.33 14.47 3.97
N ARG A 77 -1.46 15.05 3.14
CA ARG A 77 -1.29 16.50 3.04
C ARG A 77 -2.54 17.18 2.47
N ASP A 78 -3.11 16.64 1.40
CA ASP A 78 -4.27 17.24 0.72
C ASP A 78 -5.57 17.05 1.53
N LEU A 79 -5.63 16.10 2.47
CA LEU A 79 -6.80 15.83 3.33
C LEU A 79 -6.71 16.45 4.74
N LEU A 80 -5.51 16.82 5.22
CA LEU A 80 -5.28 17.41 6.55
C LEU A 80 -4.93 18.90 6.53
N LEU A 81 -4.91 19.53 5.36
CA LEU A 81 -4.88 21.00 5.18
C LEU A 81 -6.29 21.53 4.96
#